data_AF-A0A259S563-F1
#
_entry.id   AF-A0A259S563-F1
#
_cell.length_a   1.000
_cell.length_b   1.000
_cell.length_c   1.000
_cell.angle_alpha   90.00
_cell.angle_beta   90.00
_cell.angle_gamma   90.00
#
_symmetry.space_group_name_H-M   'P 1'
#
loop_
_entity.id
_entity.type
_entity.pdbx_description
1 polymer ?
#
loop_
_entity_poly.entity_id
_entity_poly.type
_entity_poly.pdbx_seq_one_letter_code
_entity_poly.pdbx_strand_id
1 'polypeptide(L)'
;MISKSSFQTADQAYQETLKLVGKDYAGVLTADQVNAVFKVNLKDQTQSAVIAEAFSGVKGVDEVKDQLEYLDPLFNALTVATYIAVGIAVLMLIAAVLLIGTTIRLSAYARRREIGIMRLVGASNRFIQTPFVLEGVFAAVIGSVLASVAVLLGVHFGVQEYLTKRVSFITTWVGLNEAMLVVPVLIGIGVILAALSAGFAIRRWLRA
;
A
#
# COMPACT_ATOMS: atom_id res chain seq x y z
N MET A 1 11.33 -19.11 3.88
CA MET A 1 12.42 -18.81 2.94
C MET A 1 12.11 -19.33 1.53
N ILE A 2 11.85 -20.63 1.32
CA ILE A 2 11.51 -21.17 -0.01
C ILE A 2 10.02 -21.52 -0.10
N SER A 3 9.37 -21.11 -1.19
CA SER A 3 7.95 -21.37 -1.52
C SER A 3 7.80 -22.62 -2.40
N LYS A 4 8.68 -22.80 -3.39
CA LYS A 4 8.67 -23.95 -4.31
C LYS A 4 10.05 -24.12 -4.94
N SER A 5 10.56 -25.35 -4.99
CA SER A 5 11.80 -25.69 -5.72
C SER A 5 11.50 -26.72 -6.81
N SER A 6 12.02 -26.51 -8.02
CA SER A 6 11.94 -27.49 -9.10
C SER A 6 13.30 -27.68 -9.75
N PHE A 7 13.71 -28.93 -9.89
CA PHE A 7 14.92 -29.30 -10.63
C PHE A 7 14.55 -29.65 -12.06
N GLN A 8 15.31 -29.12 -13.01
CA GLN A 8 15.18 -29.42 -14.43
C GLN A 8 16.49 -30.02 -14.91
N THR A 9 16.41 -31.19 -15.54
CA THR A 9 17.57 -31.80 -16.19
C THR A 9 18.01 -30.99 -17.40
N ALA A 10 19.26 -31.17 -17.85
CA ALA A 10 19.81 -30.49 -19.02
C ALA A 10 18.89 -30.60 -20.26
N ASP A 11 18.34 -31.79 -20.52
CA ASP A 11 17.41 -32.02 -21.63
C ASP A 11 16.09 -31.24 -21.48
N GLN A 12 15.57 -31.12 -20.25
CA GLN A 12 14.34 -30.38 -19.97
C GLN A 12 14.56 -28.87 -20.08
N ALA A 13 15.69 -28.38 -19.57
CA ALA A 13 16.10 -26.99 -19.69
C ALA A 13 16.33 -26.60 -21.15
N TYR A 14 16.96 -27.47 -21.96
CA TYR A 14 17.17 -27.26 -23.40
C TYR A 14 15.84 -27.11 -24.16
N GLN A 15 14.88 -28.00 -23.91
CA GLN A 15 13.55 -27.94 -24.53
C GLN A 15 12.75 -26.70 -24.11
N GLU A 16 12.92 -26.20 -22.88
CA GLU A 16 12.29 -24.95 -22.43
C GLU A 16 12.94 -23.72 -23.08
N THR A 17 14.27 -23.69 -23.18
CA THR A 17 15.01 -22.63 -23.89
C THR A 17 14.61 -22.55 -25.35
N LEU A 18 14.50 -23.68 -26.06
CA LEU A 18 14.04 -23.69 -27.46
C LEU A 18 12.60 -23.17 -27.63
N LYS A 19 11.73 -23.32 -26.63
CA LYS A 19 10.38 -22.74 -26.64
C LYS A 19 10.38 -21.22 -26.47
N LEU A 20 11.34 -20.68 -25.73
CA LEU A 20 11.45 -19.24 -25.44
C LEU A 20 12.17 -18.47 -26.55
N VAL A 21 13.23 -19.05 -27.13
CA VAL A 21 14.10 -18.37 -28.11
C VAL A 21 13.67 -18.68 -29.56
N GLY A 22 12.87 -19.74 -29.77
CA GLY A 22 12.35 -20.15 -31.08
C GLY A 22 13.18 -21.27 -31.72
N LYS A 23 12.52 -22.09 -32.57
CA LYS A 23 13.12 -23.29 -33.17
C LYS A 23 14.28 -23.00 -34.12
N ASP A 24 14.44 -21.77 -34.58
CA ASP A 24 15.51 -21.35 -35.49
C ASP A 24 16.90 -21.40 -34.83
N TYR A 25 16.96 -21.46 -33.49
CA TYR A 25 18.20 -21.59 -32.72
C TYR A 25 18.60 -23.05 -32.43
N ALA A 26 17.79 -24.04 -32.85
CA ALA A 26 18.07 -25.47 -32.66
C ALA A 26 19.32 -25.97 -33.39
N GLY A 27 19.87 -25.18 -34.33
CA GLY A 27 21.12 -25.48 -35.03
C GLY A 27 22.38 -24.90 -34.38
N VAL A 28 22.25 -24.05 -33.36
CA VAL A 28 23.37 -23.34 -32.71
C VAL A 28 23.57 -23.78 -31.26
N LEU A 29 22.52 -24.31 -30.63
CA LEU A 29 22.52 -24.77 -29.25
C LEU A 29 22.31 -26.29 -29.23
N THR A 30 23.17 -27.04 -28.53
CA THR A 30 23.01 -28.48 -28.32
C THR A 30 22.68 -28.80 -26.86
N ALA A 31 22.03 -29.94 -26.60
CA ALA A 31 21.53 -30.27 -25.25
C ALA A 31 22.65 -30.45 -24.19
N ASP A 32 23.84 -30.82 -24.63
CA ASP A 32 25.07 -30.91 -23.83
C ASP A 32 25.66 -29.55 -23.43
N GLN A 33 25.24 -28.46 -24.09
CA GLN A 33 25.65 -27.09 -23.77
C GLN A 33 24.72 -26.40 -22.76
N VAL A 34 23.61 -27.06 -22.37
CA VAL A 34 22.65 -26.53 -21.41
C VAL A 34 22.82 -27.21 -20.06
N ASN A 35 23.20 -26.43 -19.06
CA ASN A 35 23.31 -26.92 -17.69
C ASN A 35 21.93 -27.27 -17.10
N ALA A 36 21.91 -28.24 -16.18
CA ALA A 36 20.74 -28.50 -15.36
C ALA A 36 20.43 -27.28 -14.48
N VAL A 37 19.14 -26.94 -14.34
CA VAL A 37 18.71 -25.72 -13.62
C VAL A 37 17.91 -26.11 -12.38
N PHE A 38 18.30 -25.55 -11.23
CA PHE A 38 17.53 -25.66 -10.00
C PHE A 38 16.79 -24.34 -9.73
N LYS A 39 15.50 -24.30 -10.03
CA LYS A 39 14.66 -23.10 -9.84
C LYS A 39 14.15 -23.04 -8.41
N VAL A 40 14.39 -21.93 -7.73
CA VAL A 40 13.93 -21.68 -6.35
C VAL A 40 13.03 -20.46 -6.33
N ASN A 41 11.78 -20.64 -5.91
CA ASN A 41 10.86 -19.53 -5.67
C ASN A 41 10.92 -19.13 -4.20
N LEU A 42 11.20 -17.87 -3.93
CA LEU A 42 11.28 -17.35 -2.57
C LEU A 42 9.90 -16.90 -2.08
N LYS A 43 9.64 -17.07 -0.78
CA LYS A 43 8.46 -16.47 -0.13
C LYS A 43 8.58 -14.95 -0.02
N ASP A 44 9.81 -14.48 0.19
CA ASP A 44 10.18 -13.08 0.27
C ASP A 44 11.25 -12.83 -0.80
N GLN A 45 10.88 -12.02 -1.80
CA GLN A 45 11.73 -11.74 -2.95
C GLN A 45 12.90 -10.82 -2.59
N THR A 46 12.83 -10.10 -1.47
CA THR A 46 13.92 -9.20 -1.00
C THR A 46 15.14 -9.95 -0.47
N GLN A 47 15.04 -11.28 -0.25
CA GLN A 47 16.10 -12.12 0.30
C GLN A 47 16.90 -12.87 -0.78
N SER A 48 16.67 -12.58 -2.06
CA SER A 48 17.34 -13.24 -3.17
C SER A 48 18.86 -13.06 -3.14
N ALA A 49 19.35 -11.88 -2.79
CA ALA A 49 20.77 -11.58 -2.66
C ALA A 49 21.48 -12.49 -1.61
N VAL A 50 20.82 -12.75 -0.47
CA VAL A 50 21.37 -13.60 0.60
C VAL A 50 21.48 -15.06 0.14
N ILE A 51 20.51 -15.52 -0.65
CA ILE A 51 20.52 -16.87 -1.23
C ILE A 51 21.59 -16.95 -2.33
N ALA A 52 21.68 -15.94 -3.19
CA ALA A 52 22.69 -15.88 -4.25
C ALA A 52 24.10 -15.97 -3.67
N GLU A 53 24.37 -15.20 -2.61
CA GLU A 53 25.65 -15.23 -1.91
C GLU A 53 25.92 -16.58 -1.24
N ALA A 54 24.94 -17.14 -0.52
CA ALA A 54 25.09 -18.41 0.19
C ALA A 54 25.35 -19.63 -0.73
N PHE A 55 24.85 -19.59 -1.96
CA PHE A 55 25.02 -20.68 -2.93
C PHE A 55 26.10 -20.40 -3.99
N SER A 56 26.57 -19.15 -4.09
CA SER A 56 27.75 -18.81 -4.90
C SER A 56 29.00 -19.51 -4.34
N GLY A 57 29.64 -20.37 -5.13
CA GLY A 57 30.86 -21.09 -4.73
C GLY A 57 30.64 -22.45 -4.05
N VAL A 58 29.40 -22.93 -3.94
CA VAL A 58 29.13 -24.32 -3.52
C VAL A 58 29.54 -25.29 -4.63
N LYS A 59 30.31 -26.34 -4.29
CA LYS A 59 30.72 -27.37 -5.26
C LYS A 59 29.50 -28.00 -5.94
N GLY A 60 29.45 -27.93 -7.28
CA GLY A 60 28.34 -28.43 -8.09
C GLY A 60 27.35 -27.35 -8.55
N VAL A 61 27.54 -26.09 -8.14
CA VAL A 61 26.79 -24.93 -8.64
C VAL A 61 27.73 -24.10 -9.52
N ASP A 62 27.39 -23.98 -10.79
CA ASP A 62 28.17 -23.21 -11.78
C ASP A 62 27.87 -21.71 -11.66
N GLU A 63 26.59 -21.34 -11.69
CA GLU A 63 26.13 -19.94 -11.62
C GLU A 63 24.80 -19.85 -10.87
N VAL A 64 24.65 -18.80 -10.06
CA VAL A 64 23.37 -18.43 -9.42
C VAL A 64 22.90 -17.12 -10.01
N LYS A 65 21.85 -17.14 -10.82
CA LYS A 65 21.24 -15.93 -11.39
C LYS A 65 20.00 -15.54 -10.60
N ASP A 66 19.99 -14.29 -10.14
CA ASP A 66 18.76 -13.68 -9.66
C ASP A 66 17.99 -13.07 -10.84
N GLN A 67 16.85 -13.69 -11.15
CA GLN A 67 16.02 -13.24 -12.26
C GLN A 67 15.28 -11.93 -11.93
N LEU A 68 15.23 -11.53 -10.65
CA LEU A 68 14.62 -10.28 -10.21
C LEU A 68 15.51 -9.06 -10.47
N GLU A 69 16.83 -9.23 -10.64
CA GLU A 69 17.76 -8.12 -10.90
C GLU A 69 17.39 -7.36 -12.19
N TYR A 70 16.87 -8.05 -13.21
CA TYR A 70 16.36 -7.42 -14.43
C TYR A 70 15.13 -6.52 -14.20
N LEU A 71 14.45 -6.69 -13.07
CA LEU A 71 13.28 -5.90 -12.66
C LEU A 71 13.64 -4.81 -11.64
N ASP A 72 14.90 -4.70 -11.19
CA ASP A 72 15.33 -3.68 -10.23
C ASP A 72 14.98 -2.25 -10.66
N PRO A 73 15.16 -1.84 -11.94
CA PRO A 73 14.73 -0.51 -12.37
C PRO A 73 13.23 -0.28 -12.20
N LEU A 74 12.41 -1.31 -12.41
CA LEU A 74 10.96 -1.26 -12.23
C LEU A 74 10.61 -1.14 -10.74
N PHE A 75 11.20 -1.99 -9.87
CA PHE A 75 10.96 -1.91 -8.43
C PHE A 75 11.43 -0.60 -7.82
N ASN A 76 12.55 -0.05 -8.29
CA ASN A 76 13.03 1.27 -7.88
C ASN A 76 12.05 2.38 -8.31
N ALA A 77 11.53 2.33 -9.54
CA ALA A 77 10.52 3.28 -10.01
C ALA A 77 9.22 3.21 -9.17
N LEU A 78 8.75 2.00 -8.85
CA LEU A 78 7.58 1.80 -7.98
C LEU A 78 7.83 2.31 -6.55
N THR A 79 9.04 2.13 -6.03
CA THR A 79 9.44 2.63 -4.71
C THR A 79 9.45 4.15 -4.67
N VAL A 80 10.03 4.81 -5.68
CA VAL A 80 9.99 6.27 -5.82
C VAL A 80 8.56 6.78 -5.93
N ALA A 81 7.72 6.12 -6.74
CA ALA A 81 6.31 6.47 -6.86
C ALA A 81 5.56 6.33 -5.52
N THR A 82 5.90 5.32 -4.71
CA THR A 82 5.33 5.13 -3.37
C THR A 82 5.74 6.26 -2.44
N TYR A 83 7.01 6.68 -2.44
CA TYR A 83 7.45 7.84 -1.64
C TYR A 83 6.75 9.14 -2.05
N ILE A 84 6.56 9.36 -3.35
CA ILE A 84 5.78 10.51 -3.85
C ILE A 84 4.33 10.44 -3.36
N ALA A 85 3.69 9.28 -3.48
CA ALA A 85 2.33 9.07 -3.02
C ALA A 85 2.17 9.32 -1.50
N VAL A 86 3.13 8.85 -0.70
CA VAL A 86 3.18 9.13 0.75
C VAL A 86 3.34 10.63 1.01
N GLY A 87 4.19 11.32 0.27
CA GLY A 87 4.35 12.77 0.36
C GLY A 87 3.04 13.52 0.08
N ILE A 88 2.34 13.15 -0.98
CA ILE A 88 1.02 13.71 -1.33
C ILE A 88 0.00 13.40 -0.23
N ALA A 89 0.00 12.18 0.31
CA ALA A 89 -0.91 11.80 1.39
C ALA A 89 -0.70 12.67 2.65
N VAL A 90 0.55 12.92 3.05
CA VAL A 90 0.87 13.81 4.19
C VAL A 90 0.37 15.23 3.93
N LEU A 91 0.60 15.76 2.72
CA LEU A 91 0.10 17.09 2.34
C LEU A 91 -1.43 17.16 2.42
N MET A 92 -2.12 16.13 1.92
CA MET A 92 -3.58 16.02 1.99
C MET A 92 -4.09 15.97 3.43
N LEU A 93 -3.39 15.27 4.33
CA LEU A 93 -3.73 15.27 5.76
C LEU A 93 -3.63 16.66 6.37
N ILE A 94 -2.57 17.41 6.05
CA ILE A 94 -2.41 18.81 6.51
C ILE A 94 -3.57 19.67 5.98
N ALA A 95 -3.90 19.55 4.69
CA ALA A 95 -5.01 20.28 4.08
C ALA A 95 -6.35 19.94 4.75
N ALA A 96 -6.61 18.66 5.02
CA ALA A 96 -7.81 18.21 5.71
C ALA A 96 -7.92 18.80 7.13
N VAL A 97 -6.82 18.78 7.90
CA VAL A 97 -6.79 19.40 9.25
C VAL A 97 -7.10 20.89 9.18
N LEU A 98 -6.50 21.62 8.23
CA LEU A 98 -6.76 23.05 8.05
C LEU A 98 -8.22 23.32 7.66
N LEU A 99 -8.77 22.56 6.71
CA LEU A 99 -10.16 22.69 6.26
C LEU A 99 -11.17 22.40 7.37
N ILE A 100 -10.94 21.36 8.17
CA ILE A 100 -11.78 21.05 9.33
C ILE A 100 -11.73 22.22 10.33
N GLY A 101 -10.54 22.72 10.64
CA GLY A 101 -10.36 23.82 11.58
C GLY A 101 -11.03 25.13 11.13
N THR A 102 -10.94 25.48 9.86
CA THR A 102 -11.59 26.69 9.31
C THR A 102 -13.10 26.53 9.28
N THR A 103 -13.60 25.36 8.88
CA THR A 103 -15.04 25.06 8.82
C THR A 103 -15.68 25.14 10.21
N ILE A 104 -15.03 24.55 11.22
CA ILE A 104 -15.51 24.59 12.60
C ILE A 104 -15.51 26.03 13.14
N ARG A 105 -14.48 26.81 12.84
CA ARG A 105 -14.43 28.22 13.24
C ARG A 105 -15.60 29.02 12.64
N LEU A 106 -15.90 28.78 11.37
CA LEU A 106 -17.03 29.40 10.69
C LEU A 106 -18.37 28.99 11.33
N SER A 107 -18.55 27.69 11.61
CA SER A 107 -19.74 27.16 12.29
C SER A 107 -19.93 27.76 13.70
N ALA A 108 -18.85 27.86 14.47
CA ALA A 108 -18.85 28.46 15.80
C ALA A 108 -19.18 29.96 15.76
N TYR A 109 -18.65 30.70 14.78
CA TYR A 109 -18.97 32.13 14.62
C TYR A 109 -20.44 32.37 14.26
N ALA A 110 -21.02 31.50 13.43
CA ALA A 110 -22.44 31.55 13.09
C ALA A 110 -23.34 31.33 14.31
N ARG A 111 -22.94 30.45 15.24
CA ARG A 111 -23.67 30.11 16.47
C ARG A 111 -23.21 30.89 17.71
N ARG A 112 -22.49 32.00 17.55
CA ARG A 112 -21.91 32.76 18.68
C ARG A 112 -22.93 33.21 19.74
N ARG A 113 -24.17 33.52 19.34
CA ARG A 113 -25.24 33.93 20.27
C ARG A 113 -25.66 32.77 21.18
N GLU A 114 -25.86 31.59 20.61
CA GLU A 114 -26.20 30.37 21.35
C GLU A 114 -25.09 29.98 22.32
N ILE A 115 -23.84 30.04 21.87
CA ILE A 115 -22.66 29.80 22.70
C ILE A 115 -22.62 30.80 23.88
N GLY A 116 -22.96 32.06 23.64
CA GLY A 116 -23.07 33.09 24.68
C GLY A 116 -24.12 32.75 25.73
N ILE A 117 -25.32 32.31 25.32
CA ILE A 117 -26.38 31.87 26.23
C ILE A 117 -25.93 30.65 27.05
N MET A 118 -25.31 29.65 26.40
CA MET A 118 -24.78 28.46 27.07
C MET A 118 -23.74 28.83 28.15
N ARG A 119 -22.89 29.83 27.88
CA ARG A 119 -21.92 30.33 28.88
C ARG A 119 -22.61 31.03 30.06
N LEU A 120 -23.67 31.80 29.82
CA LEU A 120 -24.41 32.50 30.88
C LEU A 120 -25.11 31.55 31.86
N VAL A 121 -25.52 30.37 31.40
CA VAL A 121 -26.10 29.32 32.25
C VAL A 121 -25.05 28.40 32.88
N GLY A 122 -23.76 28.72 32.76
CA GLY A 122 -22.66 27.98 33.39
C GLY A 122 -22.21 26.71 32.65
N ALA A 123 -22.53 26.56 31.36
CA ALA A 123 -22.09 25.40 30.60
C ALA A 123 -20.55 25.34 30.49
N SER A 124 -19.98 24.15 30.70
CA SER A 124 -18.54 23.94 30.58
C SER A 124 -18.05 24.12 29.14
N ASN A 125 -16.79 24.55 28.96
CA ASN A 125 -16.18 24.67 27.63
C ASN A 125 -16.21 23.37 26.82
N ARG A 126 -16.17 22.20 27.49
CA ARG A 126 -16.29 20.88 26.83
C ARG A 126 -17.68 20.67 26.27
N PHE A 127 -18.72 21.00 27.04
CA PHE A 127 -20.11 20.88 26.60
C PHE A 127 -20.39 21.72 25.34
N ILE A 128 -19.84 22.93 25.29
CA ILE A 128 -19.93 23.83 24.12
C ILE A 128 -19.15 23.27 22.91
N GLN A 129 -18.04 22.57 23.15
CA GLN A 129 -17.15 22.03 22.10
C GLN A 129 -17.67 20.75 21.45
N THR A 130 -18.27 19.85 22.23
CA THR A 130 -18.71 18.53 21.79
C THR A 130 -19.52 18.52 20.48
N PRO A 131 -20.56 19.38 20.27
CA PRO A 131 -21.34 19.32 19.03
C PRO A 131 -20.49 19.56 17.78
N PHE A 132 -19.56 20.51 17.84
CA PHE A 132 -18.68 20.82 16.71
C PHE A 132 -17.62 19.73 16.45
N VAL A 133 -17.10 19.10 17.51
CA VAL A 133 -16.18 17.96 17.38
C VAL A 133 -16.91 16.77 16.77
N LEU A 134 -18.16 16.53 17.17
CA LEU A 134 -19.01 15.49 16.59
C LEU A 134 -19.28 15.76 15.10
N GLU A 135 -19.60 16.99 14.69
CA GLU A 135 -19.76 17.34 13.26
C GLU A 135 -18.52 16.92 12.44
N GLY A 136 -17.32 17.22 12.93
CA GLY A 136 -16.06 16.84 12.27
C GLY A 136 -15.83 15.33 12.25
N VAL A 137 -16.10 14.64 13.37
CA VAL A 137 -15.96 13.18 13.47
C VAL A 137 -16.95 12.47 12.54
N PHE A 138 -18.21 12.90 12.47
CA PHE A 138 -19.20 12.33 11.55
C PHE A 138 -18.77 12.48 10.09
N ALA A 139 -18.30 13.67 9.70
CA ALA A 139 -17.76 13.88 8.36
C ALA A 139 -16.58 12.95 8.04
N ALA A 140 -15.67 12.74 9.00
CA ALA A 140 -14.54 11.84 8.84
C ALA A 140 -14.93 10.35 8.80
N VAL A 141 -15.92 9.92 9.58
CA VAL A 141 -16.47 8.57 9.50
C VAL A 141 -17.04 8.33 8.11
N ILE A 142 -17.88 9.23 7.59
CA ILE A 142 -18.46 9.09 6.25
C ILE A 142 -17.34 9.05 5.19
N GLY A 143 -16.38 9.98 5.26
CA GLY A 143 -15.25 10.03 4.33
C GLY A 143 -14.39 8.77 4.36
N SER A 144 -14.11 8.24 5.55
CA SER A 144 -13.31 7.01 5.72
C SER A 144 -14.06 5.75 5.27
N VAL A 145 -15.37 5.68 5.44
CA VAL A 145 -16.21 4.60 4.87
C VAL A 145 -16.18 4.65 3.35
N LEU A 146 -16.35 5.83 2.75
CA LEU A 146 -16.26 6.01 1.30
C LEU A 146 -14.88 5.64 0.76
N ALA A 147 -13.81 6.08 1.43
CA ALA A 147 -12.44 5.70 1.09
C ALA A 147 -12.21 4.20 1.19
N SER A 148 -12.76 3.55 2.23
CA SER A 148 -12.67 2.10 2.43
C SER A 148 -13.36 1.34 1.29
N VAL A 149 -14.56 1.77 0.90
CA VAL A 149 -15.28 1.20 -0.25
C VAL A 149 -14.45 1.38 -1.53
N ALA A 150 -13.87 2.56 -1.75
CA ALA A 150 -13.03 2.81 -2.91
C ALA A 150 -11.78 1.90 -2.95
N VAL A 151 -11.15 1.64 -1.80
CA VAL A 151 -10.02 0.69 -1.70
C VAL A 151 -10.47 -0.72 -2.04
N LEU A 152 -11.58 -1.19 -1.47
CA LEU A 152 -12.10 -2.54 -1.74
C LEU A 152 -12.45 -2.73 -3.23
N LEU A 153 -13.10 -1.75 -3.84
CA LEU A 153 -13.42 -1.76 -5.27
C LEU A 153 -12.15 -1.70 -6.13
N GLY A 154 -11.17 -0.88 -5.75
CA GLY A 154 -9.88 -0.80 -6.44
C GLY A 154 -9.11 -2.11 -6.41
N VAL A 155 -9.14 -2.84 -5.29
CA VAL A 155 -8.52 -4.17 -5.18
C VAL A 155 -9.30 -5.21 -6.00
N HIS A 156 -10.63 -5.24 -5.89
CA HIS A 156 -11.44 -6.21 -6.64
C HIS A 156 -11.32 -6.01 -8.16
N PHE A 157 -11.67 -4.82 -8.66
CA PHE A 157 -11.73 -4.56 -10.10
C PHE A 157 -10.36 -4.27 -10.71
N GLY A 158 -9.50 -3.54 -9.99
CA GLY A 158 -8.15 -3.24 -10.45
C GLY A 158 -7.24 -4.44 -10.34
N VAL A 159 -7.06 -4.99 -9.13
CA VAL A 159 -6.06 -6.04 -8.92
C VAL A 159 -6.55 -7.41 -9.38
N GLN A 160 -7.68 -7.87 -8.86
CA GLN A 160 -8.14 -9.25 -9.09
C GLN A 160 -8.70 -9.44 -10.51
N GLU A 161 -9.51 -8.52 -11.01
CA GLU A 161 -10.12 -8.68 -12.33
C GLU A 161 -9.24 -8.21 -13.49
N TYR A 162 -8.43 -7.17 -13.32
CA TYR A 162 -7.64 -6.59 -14.41
C TYR A 162 -6.17 -7.02 -14.38
N LEU A 163 -5.42 -6.77 -13.29
CA LEU A 163 -3.98 -7.06 -13.23
C LEU A 163 -3.69 -8.57 -13.23
N THR A 164 -4.40 -9.35 -12.40
CA THR A 164 -4.14 -10.79 -12.24
C THR A 164 -4.33 -11.55 -13.56
N LYS A 165 -5.27 -11.14 -14.42
CA LYS A 165 -5.51 -11.76 -15.72
C LYS A 165 -4.45 -11.41 -16.78
N ARG A 166 -3.77 -10.28 -16.63
CA ARG A 166 -2.78 -9.77 -17.60
C ARG A 166 -1.34 -10.12 -17.22
N VAL A 167 -1.08 -10.35 -15.94
CA VAL A 167 0.26 -10.52 -15.39
C VAL A 167 0.33 -11.87 -14.66
N SER A 168 0.37 -12.96 -15.43
CA SER A 168 0.31 -14.32 -14.87
C SER A 168 1.58 -14.78 -14.14
N PHE A 169 2.69 -14.05 -14.28
CA PHE A 169 3.97 -14.38 -13.63
C PHE A 169 4.06 -13.92 -12.17
N ILE A 170 3.20 -12.99 -11.74
CA ILE A 170 3.11 -12.58 -10.33
C ILE A 170 2.12 -13.49 -9.62
N THR A 171 2.59 -14.21 -8.61
CA THR A 171 1.77 -15.15 -7.83
C THR A 171 1.24 -14.55 -6.52
N THR A 172 1.79 -13.42 -6.09
CA THR A 172 1.43 -12.75 -4.83
C THR A 172 0.77 -11.42 -5.16
N TRP A 173 -0.56 -11.37 -5.00
CA TRP A 173 -1.36 -10.17 -5.22
C TRP A 173 -1.96 -9.70 -3.90
N VAL A 174 -2.18 -8.39 -3.78
CA VAL A 174 -2.99 -7.84 -2.68
C VAL A 174 -4.41 -8.36 -2.87
N GLY A 175 -4.90 -9.13 -1.90
CA GLY A 175 -6.25 -9.68 -1.89
C GLY A 175 -7.23 -8.82 -1.12
N LEU A 176 -8.49 -9.24 -1.17
CA LEU A 176 -9.57 -8.61 -0.41
C LEU A 176 -9.37 -8.72 1.10
N ASN A 177 -8.73 -9.79 1.58
CA ASN A 177 -8.45 -9.99 3.00
C ASN A 177 -7.48 -8.91 3.51
N GLU A 178 -6.40 -8.66 2.78
CA GLU A 178 -5.43 -7.62 3.10
C GLU A 178 -6.08 -6.24 3.03
N ALA A 179 -6.91 -5.98 2.01
CA ALA A 179 -7.66 -4.73 1.87
C ALA A 179 -8.63 -4.50 3.04
N MET A 180 -9.30 -5.56 3.50
CA MET A 180 -10.27 -5.48 4.60
C MET A 180 -9.61 -5.18 5.95
N LEU A 181 -8.34 -5.59 6.15
CA LEU A 181 -7.56 -5.23 7.34
C LEU A 181 -7.21 -3.74 7.40
N VAL A 182 -7.17 -3.06 6.25
CA VAL A 182 -6.86 -1.61 6.18
C VAL A 182 -8.07 -0.74 6.55
N VAL A 183 -9.29 -1.25 6.34
CA VAL A 183 -10.55 -0.54 6.65
C VAL A 183 -10.62 0.01 8.08
N PRO A 184 -10.44 -0.81 9.15
CA PRO A 184 -10.51 -0.29 10.52
C PRO A 184 -9.40 0.73 10.80
N VAL A 185 -8.23 0.59 10.17
CA VAL A 185 -7.12 1.54 10.31
C VAL A 185 -7.47 2.89 9.68
N LEU A 186 -8.06 2.89 8.48
CA LEU A 186 -8.52 4.11 7.81
C LEU A 186 -9.57 4.86 8.63
N ILE A 187 -10.57 4.14 9.15
CA ILE A 187 -11.62 4.73 10.00
C ILE A 187 -11.01 5.27 11.29
N GLY A 188 -10.15 4.50 11.95
CA GLY A 188 -9.48 4.90 13.19
C GLY A 188 -8.64 6.17 13.01
N ILE A 189 -7.80 6.23 11.97
CA ILE A 189 -6.98 7.41 11.66
C ILE A 189 -7.87 8.61 11.33
N GLY A 190 -8.89 8.44 10.50
CA GLY A 190 -9.81 9.51 10.12
C GLY A 190 -10.52 10.12 11.34
N VAL A 191 -11.05 9.28 12.23
CA VAL A 191 -11.72 9.73 13.47
C VAL A 191 -10.75 10.45 14.40
N ILE A 192 -9.56 9.89 14.63
CA ILE A 192 -8.55 10.49 15.51
C ILE A 192 -8.13 11.86 14.98
N LEU A 193 -7.80 11.96 13.69
CA LEU A 193 -7.38 13.22 13.08
C LEU A 193 -8.49 14.28 13.12
N ALA A 194 -9.73 13.89 12.85
CA ALA A 194 -10.85 14.82 12.93
C ALA A 194 -11.11 15.31 14.34
N ALA A 195 -11.10 14.42 15.33
CA ALA A 195 -11.28 14.77 16.74
C ALA A 195 -10.17 15.71 17.25
N LEU A 196 -8.92 15.42 16.90
CA LEU A 196 -7.76 16.25 17.28
C LEU A 196 -7.79 17.61 16.60
N SER A 197 -8.07 17.66 15.29
CA SER A 197 -8.17 18.90 14.53
C SER A 197 -9.27 19.81 15.08
N ALA A 198 -10.48 19.25 15.25
CA ALA A 198 -11.64 19.96 15.76
C ALA A 198 -11.42 20.50 17.18
N GLY A 199 -10.90 19.65 18.07
CA GLY A 199 -10.61 20.02 19.45
C GLY A 199 -9.54 21.11 19.55
N PHE A 200 -8.49 21.04 18.71
CA PHE A 200 -7.45 22.06 18.69
C PHE A 200 -7.99 23.42 18.17
N ALA A 201 -8.77 23.41 17.09
CA ALA A 201 -9.30 24.61 16.47
C ALA A 201 -10.20 25.43 17.43
N ILE A 202 -11.09 24.77 18.19
CA ILE A 202 -11.98 25.48 19.12
C ILE A 202 -11.27 25.92 20.39
N ARG A 203 -10.36 25.10 20.97
CA ARG A 203 -9.61 25.51 22.17
C ARG A 203 -8.84 26.80 21.95
N ARG A 204 -8.29 26.99 20.75
CA ARG A 204 -7.61 28.23 20.34
C ARG A 204 -8.59 29.42 20.32
N TRP A 205 -9.82 29.20 19.88
CA TRP A 205 -10.82 30.26 19.68
C TRP A 205 -11.55 30.66 20.97
N LEU A 206 -11.82 29.72 21.89
CA LEU A 206 -12.49 30.02 23.18
C LEU A 206 -11.58 30.65 24.24
N ARG A 207 -10.26 30.62 24.03
CA ARG A 207 -9.25 31.30 24.89
C ARG A 207 -8.93 32.72 24.43
N ALA A 208 -9.26 33.07 23.19
CA ALA A 208 -9.16 34.43 22.66
C ALA A 208 -10.47 35.20 22.94
#